data_AF-X0YIH0-F1
#
_entry.id   AF-X0YIH0-F1
#
_cell.length_a   1.000
_cell.length_b   1.000
_cell.length_c   1.000
_cell.angle_alpha   90.00
_cell.angle_beta   90.00
_cell.angle_gamma   90.00
#
_symmetry.space_group_name_H-M   'P 1'
#
loop_
_entity.id
_entity.type
_entity.pdbx_description
1 polymer ?
#
loop_
_entity_poly.entity_id
_entity_poly.type
_entity_poly.pdbx_seq_one_letter_code
_entity_poly.pdbx_strand_id
1 'polypeptide(L)'
;RSEWEQMFEECYRVMKYMFYDENMHGRNWTAFKERYRPYLKYVGDNKDLYDLTNEMIGELNASHTGVRGPTRPTPTTYQTHFPGFEMTPDRGYYKISHIYRDGSADKEWLEIKVGDYVFAIDGNDIRAGDNYWKILNNIVNEFVTVRVGSDPNPQGRSVRDLRIETVTSLRNIKYEEWVKNNREYVDKLSGGKIAYLHIRSMNQTSLRRFEDEIDHNSRKKGVIIDIR
;
A
#
# COMPACT_ATOMS: atom_id res chain seq x y z
N ARG A 1 -29.34 -17.79 -11.31
CA ARG A 1 -29.97 -18.03 -9.99
C ARG A 1 -29.67 -19.42 -9.45
N SER A 2 -29.93 -20.49 -10.21
CA SER A 2 -29.49 -21.86 -9.85
C SER A 2 -27.98 -21.96 -9.62
N GLU A 3 -27.18 -21.25 -10.42
CA GLU A 3 -25.72 -21.18 -10.24
C GLU A 3 -25.33 -20.59 -8.88
N TRP A 4 -25.90 -19.45 -8.48
CA TRP A 4 -25.62 -18.82 -7.19
C TRP A 4 -26.07 -19.69 -6.01
N GLU A 5 -27.19 -20.39 -6.15
CA GLU A 5 -27.66 -21.35 -5.15
C GLU A 5 -26.66 -22.51 -5.02
N GLN A 6 -26.18 -23.06 -6.13
CA GLN A 6 -25.15 -24.11 -6.11
C GLN A 6 -23.83 -23.61 -5.49
N MET A 7 -23.39 -22.39 -5.83
CA MET A 7 -22.17 -21.80 -5.27
C MET A 7 -22.27 -21.59 -3.76
N PHE A 8 -23.41 -21.08 -3.27
CA PHE A 8 -23.66 -20.93 -1.84
C PHE A 8 -23.65 -22.28 -1.12
N GLU A 9 -24.33 -23.28 -1.68
CA GLU A 9 -24.36 -24.65 -1.15
C GLU A 9 -22.96 -25.28 -1.12
N GLU A 10 -22.15 -25.04 -2.14
CA GLU A 10 -20.77 -25.55 -2.18
C GLU A 10 -19.90 -24.88 -1.11
N CYS A 11 -20.01 -23.56 -0.91
CA CYS A 11 -19.31 -22.87 0.16
C CYS A 11 -19.71 -23.41 1.54
N TYR A 12 -21.02 -23.64 1.76
CA TYR A 12 -21.52 -24.28 2.96
C TYR A 12 -20.92 -25.68 3.17
N ARG A 13 -20.88 -26.51 2.12
CA ARG A 13 -20.34 -27.88 2.18
C ARG A 13 -18.84 -27.89 2.46
N VAL A 14 -18.07 -27.05 1.77
CA VAL A 14 -16.62 -26.94 1.98
C VAL A 14 -16.35 -26.58 3.44
N MET A 15 -17.04 -25.59 3.99
CA MET A 15 -16.88 -25.27 5.42
C MET A 15 -17.32 -26.41 6.31
N LYS A 16 -18.45 -27.07 6.03
CA LYS A 16 -18.94 -28.19 6.85
C LYS A 16 -17.96 -29.36 6.94
N TYR A 17 -17.27 -29.68 5.85
CA TYR A 17 -16.46 -30.90 5.75
C TYR A 17 -14.95 -30.67 5.80
N MET A 18 -14.48 -29.43 5.61
CA MET A 18 -13.05 -29.09 5.56
C MET A 18 -12.65 -28.05 6.61
N PHE A 19 -13.58 -27.53 7.41
CA PHE A 19 -13.21 -26.66 8.53
C PHE A 19 -12.45 -27.45 9.59
N TYR A 20 -11.43 -26.83 10.19
CA TYR A 20 -10.46 -27.54 11.03
C TYR A 20 -11.06 -28.08 12.34
N ASP A 21 -12.15 -27.47 12.82
CA ASP A 21 -12.92 -27.96 13.97
C ASP A 21 -14.22 -28.58 13.48
N GLU A 22 -14.33 -29.89 13.59
CA GLU A 22 -15.51 -30.67 13.20
C GLU A 22 -16.79 -30.21 13.93
N ASN A 23 -16.66 -29.63 15.13
CA ASN A 23 -17.80 -29.10 15.89
C ASN A 23 -18.17 -27.66 15.49
N MET A 24 -17.51 -27.08 14.49
CA MET A 24 -17.79 -25.74 13.98
C MET A 24 -17.76 -24.66 15.08
N HIS A 25 -16.82 -24.76 16.03
CA HIS A 25 -16.72 -23.91 17.24
C HIS A 25 -17.97 -23.97 18.12
N GLY A 26 -18.66 -25.12 18.15
CA GLY A 26 -19.93 -25.30 18.87
C GLY A 26 -21.11 -24.58 18.22
N ARG A 27 -20.96 -24.06 17.00
CA ARG A 27 -22.03 -23.37 16.28
C ARG A 27 -22.86 -24.34 15.45
N ASN A 28 -24.17 -24.08 15.36
CA ASN A 28 -25.05 -24.85 14.48
C ASN A 28 -24.92 -24.36 13.03
N TRP A 29 -23.95 -24.91 12.30
CA TRP A 29 -23.68 -24.52 10.93
C TRP A 29 -24.88 -24.68 9.99
N THR A 30 -25.66 -25.74 10.18
CA THR A 30 -26.90 -25.97 9.41
C THR A 30 -27.92 -24.85 9.65
N ALA A 31 -28.08 -24.38 10.89
CA ALA A 31 -29.01 -23.30 11.20
C ALA A 31 -28.60 -21.98 10.52
N PHE A 32 -27.29 -21.70 10.40
CA PHE A 32 -26.83 -20.53 9.65
C PHE A 32 -27.12 -20.66 8.17
N LYS A 33 -26.90 -21.82 7.55
CA LYS A 33 -27.33 -22.03 6.16
C LYS A 33 -28.80 -21.69 5.96
N GLU A 34 -29.69 -22.21 6.81
CA GLU A 34 -31.13 -21.95 6.69
C GLU A 34 -31.50 -20.48 6.96
N ARG A 35 -30.74 -19.79 7.81
CA ARG A 35 -30.91 -18.35 8.04
C ARG A 35 -30.50 -17.51 6.83
N TYR A 36 -29.40 -17.85 6.17
CA TYR A 36 -28.82 -17.03 5.10
C TYR A 36 -29.35 -17.36 3.70
N ARG A 37 -29.69 -18.63 3.44
CA ARG A 37 -30.19 -19.13 2.13
C ARG A 37 -31.36 -18.33 1.55
N PRO A 38 -32.38 -17.88 2.33
CA PRO A 38 -33.49 -17.11 1.80
C PRO A 38 -33.09 -15.76 1.17
N TYR A 39 -31.93 -15.20 1.53
CA TYR A 39 -31.44 -13.94 0.99
C TYR A 39 -30.86 -14.08 -0.42
N LEU A 40 -30.60 -15.30 -0.91
CA LEU A 40 -30.16 -15.55 -2.28
C LEU A 40 -31.11 -14.94 -3.33
N LYS A 41 -32.39 -14.74 -2.99
CA LYS A 41 -33.37 -14.10 -3.88
C LYS A 41 -33.09 -12.62 -4.16
N TYR A 42 -32.29 -11.96 -3.32
CA TYR A 42 -31.92 -10.55 -3.42
C TYR A 42 -30.54 -10.32 -4.07
N VAL A 43 -29.78 -11.40 -4.33
CA VAL A 43 -28.48 -11.31 -5.01
C VAL A 43 -28.69 -10.82 -6.44
N GLY A 44 -27.97 -9.75 -6.82
CA GLY A 44 -28.00 -9.14 -8.14
C GLY A 44 -26.72 -9.37 -8.95
N ASP A 45 -25.59 -9.58 -8.28
CA ASP A 45 -24.29 -9.92 -8.89
C ASP A 45 -23.49 -10.90 -8.00
N ASN A 46 -22.41 -11.47 -8.55
CA ASN A 46 -21.52 -12.39 -7.83
C ASN A 46 -20.94 -11.78 -6.54
N LYS A 47 -20.72 -10.46 -6.52
CA LYS A 47 -20.26 -9.76 -5.31
C LYS A 47 -21.25 -9.90 -4.16
N ASP A 48 -22.54 -9.70 -4.42
CA ASP A 48 -23.59 -9.83 -3.39
C ASP A 48 -23.65 -11.26 -2.84
N LEU A 49 -23.44 -12.26 -3.70
CA LEU A 49 -23.34 -13.66 -3.29
C LEU A 49 -22.12 -13.90 -2.38
N TYR A 50 -20.94 -13.38 -2.74
CA TYR A 50 -19.73 -13.52 -1.94
C TYR A 50 -19.89 -12.84 -0.58
N ASP A 51 -20.46 -11.64 -0.54
CA ASP A 51 -20.72 -10.90 0.68
C ASP A 51 -21.71 -11.67 1.57
N LEU A 52 -22.85 -12.11 1.03
CA LEU A 52 -23.83 -12.94 1.75
C LEU A 52 -23.20 -14.22 2.33
N THR A 53 -22.38 -14.90 1.55
CA THR A 53 -21.72 -16.15 1.96
C THR A 53 -20.64 -15.87 3.02
N ASN A 54 -19.89 -14.78 2.90
CA ASN A 54 -18.89 -14.37 3.88
C ASN A 54 -19.53 -13.97 5.21
N GLU A 55 -20.69 -13.32 5.20
CA GLU A 55 -21.45 -13.05 6.43
C GLU A 55 -21.84 -14.34 7.14
N MET A 56 -22.30 -15.37 6.39
CA MET A 56 -22.57 -16.68 6.96
C MET A 56 -21.30 -17.35 7.52
N ILE A 57 -20.20 -17.36 6.76
CA ILE A 57 -18.91 -17.94 7.20
C ILE A 57 -18.38 -17.20 8.44
N GLY A 58 -18.59 -15.89 8.53
CA GLY A 58 -18.17 -15.05 9.64
C GLY A 58 -18.75 -15.47 11.00
N GLU A 59 -19.92 -16.11 11.01
CA GLU A 59 -20.53 -16.65 12.25
C GLU A 59 -19.67 -17.73 12.92
N LEU A 60 -18.73 -18.34 12.19
CA LEU A 60 -17.75 -19.29 12.72
C LEU A 60 -16.59 -18.61 13.47
N ASN A 61 -16.48 -17.28 13.44
CA ASN A 61 -15.44 -16.51 14.15
C ASN A 61 -14.01 -17.03 13.90
N ALA A 62 -13.73 -17.44 12.67
CA ALA A 62 -12.44 -17.98 12.25
C ALA A 62 -11.72 -17.03 11.28
N SER A 63 -10.41 -16.93 11.41
CA SER A 63 -9.57 -16.22 10.44
C SER A 63 -9.29 -17.09 9.22
N HIS A 64 -8.88 -16.48 8.11
CA HIS A 64 -8.48 -17.17 6.87
C HIS A 64 -9.58 -18.04 6.22
N THR A 65 -10.83 -17.78 6.57
CA THR A 65 -12.01 -18.40 5.98
C THR A 65 -12.80 -17.36 5.21
N GLY A 66 -13.29 -17.72 4.03
CA GLY A 66 -14.13 -16.86 3.22
C GLY A 66 -14.15 -17.28 1.76
N VAL A 67 -15.05 -16.70 1.01
CA VAL A 67 -15.17 -16.85 -0.43
C VAL A 67 -14.83 -15.54 -1.13
N ARG A 68 -14.09 -15.66 -2.22
CA ARG A 68 -13.84 -14.59 -3.18
C ARG A 68 -13.78 -15.18 -4.58
N GLY A 69 -14.10 -14.39 -5.58
CA GLY A 69 -14.04 -14.84 -6.96
C GLY A 69 -14.14 -13.67 -7.93
N PRO A 70 -14.16 -13.94 -9.24
CA PRO A 70 -14.32 -12.89 -10.24
C PRO A 70 -15.67 -12.18 -10.05
N THR A 71 -15.62 -10.87 -10.12
CA THR A 71 -16.78 -9.97 -10.23
C THR A 71 -16.83 -9.43 -11.65
N ARG A 72 -17.92 -8.77 -12.05
CA ARG A 72 -17.98 -8.07 -13.33
C ARG A 72 -16.76 -7.13 -13.48
N PRO A 73 -16.19 -6.99 -14.70
CA PRO A 73 -15.10 -6.07 -14.93
C PRO A 73 -15.51 -4.67 -14.47
N THR A 74 -14.81 -4.14 -13.47
CA THR A 74 -14.87 -2.71 -13.18
C THR A 74 -14.20 -1.96 -14.33
N PRO A 75 -14.76 -0.82 -14.77
CA PRO A 75 -14.12 0.03 -15.77
C PRO A 75 -12.70 0.39 -15.35
N THR A 76 -11.85 0.69 -16.34
CA THR A 76 -10.42 0.94 -16.22
C THR A 76 -10.12 1.80 -14.99
N THR A 77 -9.36 1.24 -14.05
CA THR A 77 -8.92 1.96 -12.85
C THR A 77 -7.95 3.05 -13.27
N TYR A 78 -8.19 4.29 -12.83
CA TYR A 78 -7.17 5.34 -12.93
C TYR A 78 -5.92 4.91 -12.16
N GLN A 79 -4.77 4.92 -12.83
CA GLN A 79 -3.49 4.59 -12.21
C GLN A 79 -2.79 5.89 -11.81
N THR A 80 -2.66 6.13 -10.52
CA THR A 80 -1.86 7.24 -10.00
C THR A 80 -0.38 6.93 -10.16
N HIS A 81 0.38 7.91 -10.63
CA HIS A 81 1.84 7.87 -10.68
C HIS A 81 2.40 8.86 -9.66
N PHE A 82 3.49 8.46 -9.00
CA PHE A 82 4.10 9.22 -7.92
C PHE A 82 5.52 9.61 -8.29
N PRO A 83 5.90 10.90 -8.18
CA PRO A 83 7.25 11.34 -8.48
C PRO A 83 8.26 11.07 -7.36
N GLY A 84 7.83 10.49 -6.22
CA GLY A 84 8.73 10.15 -5.11
C GLY A 84 9.01 11.28 -4.12
N PHE A 85 8.16 12.30 -4.07
CA PHE A 85 8.18 13.33 -3.03
C PHE A 85 6.75 13.73 -2.63
N GLU A 86 6.62 14.36 -1.45
CA GLU A 86 5.37 14.94 -0.93
C GLU A 86 5.42 16.46 -1.03
N MET A 87 4.23 17.08 -1.08
CA MET A 87 4.08 18.52 -1.26
C MET A 87 3.07 19.08 -0.28
N THR A 88 3.32 20.27 0.23
CA THR A 88 2.39 21.01 1.09
C THR A 88 2.19 22.44 0.58
N PRO A 89 0.98 23.02 0.68
CA PRO A 89 0.75 24.42 0.35
C PRO A 89 1.65 25.37 1.15
N ASP A 90 2.30 26.31 0.47
CA ASP A 90 3.08 27.40 1.08
C ASP A 90 3.05 28.63 0.14
N ARG A 91 2.69 29.80 0.68
CA ARG A 91 2.72 31.09 -0.03
C ARG A 91 2.10 31.10 -1.44
N GLY A 92 0.98 30.41 -1.62
CA GLY A 92 0.25 30.35 -2.90
C GLY A 92 0.78 29.33 -3.91
N TYR A 93 1.81 28.57 -3.56
CA TYR A 93 2.39 27.48 -4.35
C TYR A 93 2.44 26.20 -3.53
N TYR A 94 2.89 25.11 -4.14
CA TYR A 94 3.25 23.92 -3.39
C TYR A 94 4.74 23.90 -3.12
N LYS A 95 5.12 23.42 -1.94
CA LYS A 95 6.49 23.26 -1.48
C LYS A 95 6.76 21.81 -1.15
N ILE A 96 7.91 21.30 -1.55
CA ILE A 96 8.33 19.94 -1.28
C ILE A 96 8.55 19.78 0.22
N SER A 97 7.75 18.91 0.83
CA SER A 97 7.76 18.67 2.28
C SER A 97 8.57 17.43 2.66
N HIS A 98 8.67 16.45 1.76
CA HIS A 98 9.41 15.22 1.96
C HIS A 98 9.91 14.67 0.63
N ILE A 99 11.13 14.14 0.59
CA ILE A 99 11.65 13.37 -0.55
C ILE A 99 11.91 11.97 -0.03
N TYR A 100 11.28 10.97 -0.66
CA TYR A 100 11.37 9.60 -0.20
C TYR A 100 12.76 9.03 -0.47
N ARG A 101 13.47 8.63 0.59
CA ARG A 101 14.83 8.09 0.51
C ARG A 101 14.92 6.89 -0.44
N ASP A 102 15.98 6.87 -1.24
CA ASP A 102 16.23 5.88 -2.30
C ASP A 102 15.11 5.79 -3.37
N GLY A 103 14.14 6.71 -3.33
CA GLY A 103 12.98 6.78 -4.23
C GLY A 103 13.27 7.48 -5.56
N SER A 104 12.20 7.69 -6.33
CA SER A 104 12.25 8.31 -7.67
C SER A 104 12.89 9.70 -7.70
N ALA A 105 12.57 10.55 -6.73
CA ALA A 105 13.09 11.92 -6.66
C ALA A 105 14.39 12.04 -5.83
N ASP A 106 14.78 11.01 -5.09
CA ASP A 106 16.02 11.00 -4.32
C ASP A 106 17.21 10.56 -5.19
N LYS A 107 17.50 11.37 -6.21
CA LYS A 107 18.61 11.16 -7.13
C LYS A 107 19.50 12.38 -7.15
N GLU A 108 20.82 12.16 -6.99
CA GLU A 108 21.81 13.25 -6.88
C GLU A 108 21.72 14.23 -8.06
N TRP A 109 21.51 13.73 -9.28
CA TRP A 109 21.44 14.56 -10.50
C TRP A 109 20.17 15.41 -10.64
N LEU A 110 19.13 15.18 -9.82
CA LEU A 110 17.94 16.04 -9.81
C LEU A 110 18.18 17.31 -8.98
N GLU A 111 19.10 17.23 -8.01
CA GLU A 111 19.44 18.30 -7.06
C GLU A 111 18.21 18.91 -6.36
N ILE A 112 17.12 18.16 -6.29
CA ILE A 112 15.83 18.56 -5.71
C ILE A 112 15.93 18.50 -4.19
N LYS A 113 15.38 19.50 -3.49
CA LYS A 113 15.52 19.62 -2.04
C LYS A 113 14.18 19.80 -1.37
N VAL A 114 14.09 19.28 -0.14
CA VAL A 114 13.01 19.65 0.77
C VAL A 114 13.05 21.17 0.95
N GLY A 115 11.91 21.80 0.69
CA GLY A 115 11.76 23.25 0.70
C GLY A 115 11.74 23.93 -0.67
N ASP A 116 12.08 23.23 -1.76
CA ASP A 116 11.88 23.75 -3.11
C ASP A 116 10.37 23.88 -3.40
N TYR A 117 10.00 24.88 -4.18
CA TYR A 117 8.64 25.12 -4.66
C TYR A 117 8.42 24.44 -6.00
N VAL A 118 7.22 23.91 -6.21
CA VAL A 118 6.78 23.29 -7.46
C VAL A 118 5.78 24.20 -8.14
N PHE A 119 6.06 24.51 -9.41
CA PHE A 119 5.28 25.46 -10.20
C PHE A 119 4.44 24.78 -11.28
N ALA A 120 4.91 23.66 -11.83
CA ALA A 120 4.21 22.92 -12.86
C ALA A 120 4.53 21.42 -12.80
N ILE A 121 3.57 20.59 -13.19
CA ILE A 121 3.74 19.16 -13.41
C ILE A 121 3.28 18.85 -14.83
N ASP A 122 4.14 18.22 -15.60
CA ASP A 122 3.94 17.82 -16.99
C ASP A 122 3.41 18.97 -17.87
N GLY A 123 4.01 20.15 -17.73
CA GLY A 123 3.63 21.36 -18.46
C GLY A 123 2.36 22.06 -17.96
N ASN A 124 1.67 21.52 -16.97
CA ASN A 124 0.50 22.12 -16.35
C ASN A 124 0.91 22.90 -15.10
N ASP A 125 0.71 24.23 -15.11
CA ASP A 125 0.94 25.07 -13.95
C ASP A 125 0.03 24.66 -12.78
N ILE A 126 0.56 24.70 -11.57
CA ILE A 126 -0.15 24.37 -10.34
C ILE A 126 0.04 25.46 -9.28
N ARG A 127 -1.00 25.68 -8.49
CA ARG A 127 -1.05 26.58 -7.34
C ARG A 127 -1.57 25.86 -6.10
N ALA A 128 -1.24 26.40 -4.94
CA ALA A 128 -1.79 25.90 -3.68
C ALA A 128 -3.32 25.82 -3.76
N GLY A 129 -3.89 24.65 -3.48
CA GLY A 129 -5.32 24.39 -3.57
C GLY A 129 -5.76 23.66 -4.83
N ASP A 130 -4.91 23.62 -5.87
CA ASP A 130 -5.21 22.86 -7.09
C ASP A 130 -5.13 21.35 -6.84
N ASN A 131 -6.05 20.60 -7.46
CA ASN A 131 -6.01 19.15 -7.47
C ASN A 131 -5.04 18.64 -8.55
N TYR A 132 -3.75 18.66 -8.24
CA TYR A 132 -2.68 18.18 -9.13
C TYR A 132 -2.71 16.66 -9.38
N TRP A 133 -3.45 15.88 -8.59
CA TRP A 133 -3.61 14.44 -8.81
C TRP A 133 -4.29 14.13 -10.15
N LYS A 134 -5.08 15.04 -10.70
CA LYS A 134 -5.67 14.89 -12.04
C LYS A 134 -4.60 14.75 -13.14
N ILE A 135 -3.48 15.45 -12.98
CA ILE A 135 -2.32 15.35 -13.87
C ILE A 135 -1.67 13.99 -13.67
N LEU A 136 -1.37 13.64 -12.42
CA LEU A 136 -0.67 12.40 -12.05
C LEU A 136 -1.45 11.09 -12.32
N ASN A 137 -2.77 11.17 -12.51
CA ASN A 137 -3.64 10.02 -12.80
C ASN A 137 -3.77 9.72 -14.30
N ASN A 138 -3.31 10.60 -15.18
CA ASN A 138 -3.49 10.49 -16.64
C ASN A 138 -2.18 10.49 -17.42
N ILE A 139 -1.07 10.15 -16.76
CA ILE A 139 0.23 10.14 -17.40
C ILE A 139 0.36 8.88 -18.25
N VAL A 140 0.80 9.05 -19.50
CA VAL A 140 1.04 7.97 -20.46
C VAL A 140 2.52 7.53 -20.47
N ASN A 141 3.42 8.42 -20.02
CA ASN A 141 4.85 8.19 -19.94
C ASN A 141 5.28 7.82 -18.50
N GLU A 142 6.31 7.01 -18.36
CA GLU A 142 6.90 6.70 -17.05
C GLU A 142 7.55 7.93 -16.41
N PHE A 143 7.91 8.94 -17.20
CA PHE A 143 8.53 10.17 -16.72
C PHE A 143 7.56 11.36 -16.68
N VAL A 144 7.70 12.20 -15.66
CA VAL A 144 7.05 13.51 -15.55
C VAL A 144 8.06 14.63 -15.52
N THR A 145 7.72 15.74 -16.15
CA THR A 145 8.49 16.99 -16.01
C THR A 145 7.94 17.77 -14.82
N VAL A 146 8.77 18.09 -13.85
CA VAL A 146 8.40 18.90 -12.67
C VAL A 146 9.22 20.19 -12.71
N ARG A 147 8.53 21.33 -12.79
CA ARG A 147 9.18 22.65 -12.71
C ARG A 147 9.31 23.06 -11.27
N VAL A 148 10.54 23.23 -10.79
CA VAL A 148 10.85 23.55 -9.39
C VAL A 148 11.77 24.76 -9.25
N GLY A 149 11.82 25.38 -8.07
CA GLY A 149 12.77 26.45 -7.72
C GLY A 149 12.86 26.70 -6.21
N SER A 150 13.92 27.36 -5.75
CA SER A 150 14.22 27.56 -4.32
C SER A 150 13.28 28.53 -3.58
N ASP A 151 12.65 29.44 -4.31
CA ASP A 151 11.86 30.55 -3.79
C ASP A 151 10.46 30.53 -4.42
N PRO A 152 9.42 31.13 -3.80
CA PRO A 152 8.05 31.14 -4.33
C PRO A 152 7.90 32.12 -5.52
N ASN A 153 8.80 32.05 -6.50
CA ASN A 153 8.85 32.87 -7.69
C ASN A 153 9.08 31.99 -8.94
N PRO A 154 8.04 31.74 -9.76
CA PRO A 154 8.15 30.91 -10.96
C PRO A 154 9.03 31.51 -12.06
N GLN A 155 9.45 32.78 -11.94
CA GLN A 155 10.43 33.43 -12.82
C GLN A 155 11.79 33.63 -12.14
N GLY A 156 12.02 32.97 -11.00
CA GLY A 156 13.27 33.02 -10.26
C GLY A 156 14.43 32.37 -11.02
N ARG A 157 15.66 32.78 -10.71
CA ARG A 157 16.88 32.24 -11.36
C ARG A 157 17.13 30.77 -11.07
N SER A 158 16.61 30.24 -9.96
CA SER A 158 16.74 28.84 -9.56
C SER A 158 15.70 27.92 -10.22
N VAL A 159 14.79 28.49 -11.00
CA VAL A 159 13.71 27.74 -11.66
C VAL A 159 14.28 26.85 -12.75
N ARG A 160 13.97 25.56 -12.68
CA ARG A 160 14.40 24.55 -13.65
C ARG A 160 13.37 23.44 -13.78
N ASP A 161 13.40 22.79 -14.94
CA ASP A 161 12.56 21.63 -15.22
C ASP A 161 13.34 20.34 -14.92
N LEU A 162 12.76 19.48 -14.08
CA LEU A 162 13.31 18.18 -13.69
C LEU A 162 12.52 17.07 -14.33
N ARG A 163 13.20 16.10 -14.96
CA ARG A 163 12.56 14.91 -15.49
C ARG A 163 12.69 13.77 -14.49
N ILE A 164 11.58 13.37 -13.89
CA ILE A 164 11.52 12.40 -12.80
C ILE A 164 10.80 11.14 -13.27
N GLU A 165 11.41 9.98 -13.09
CA GLU A 165 10.79 8.68 -13.32
C GLU A 165 9.76 8.42 -12.22
N THR A 166 8.51 8.20 -12.57
CA THR A 166 7.44 7.96 -11.62
C THR A 166 7.29 6.48 -11.29
N VAL A 167 6.71 6.20 -10.13
CA VAL A 167 6.31 4.86 -9.74
C VAL A 167 4.80 4.78 -9.54
N THR A 168 4.21 3.63 -9.79
CA THR A 168 2.78 3.37 -9.56
C THR A 168 2.46 3.03 -8.10
N SER A 169 3.48 2.81 -7.28
CA SER A 169 3.33 2.52 -5.85
C SER A 169 4.55 2.98 -5.05
N LEU A 170 4.29 3.77 -4.01
CA LEU A 170 5.30 4.16 -3.02
C LEU A 170 5.45 3.14 -1.87
N ARG A 171 4.65 2.07 -1.84
CA ARG A 171 4.54 1.18 -0.67
C ARG A 171 5.89 0.61 -0.22
N ASN A 172 6.70 0.14 -1.17
CA ASN A 172 8.01 -0.43 -0.84
C ASN A 172 9.03 0.66 -0.48
N ILE A 173 9.02 1.79 -1.17
CA ILE A 173 9.93 2.91 -0.88
C ILE A 173 9.68 3.44 0.55
N LYS A 174 8.41 3.72 0.88
CA LYS A 174 8.02 4.14 2.25
C LYS A 174 8.41 3.12 3.31
N TYR A 175 8.24 1.83 2.99
CA TYR A 175 8.62 0.75 3.88
C TYR A 175 10.13 0.70 4.15
N GLU A 176 10.96 0.74 3.11
CA GLU A 176 12.42 0.70 3.28
C GLU A 176 12.94 1.94 3.99
N GLU A 177 12.40 3.13 3.68
CA GLU A 177 12.72 4.35 4.41
C GLU A 177 12.36 4.22 5.89
N TRP A 178 11.17 3.71 6.23
CA TRP A 178 10.77 3.48 7.62
C TRP A 178 11.70 2.50 8.35
N VAL A 179 12.07 1.37 7.72
CA VAL A 179 13.03 0.41 8.30
C VAL A 179 14.38 1.08 8.56
N LYS A 180 14.87 1.87 7.58
CA LYS A 180 16.17 2.56 7.67
C LYS A 180 16.16 3.62 8.76
N ASN A 181 15.08 4.39 8.87
CA ASN A 181 14.92 5.41 9.92
C ASN A 181 14.89 4.79 11.32
N ASN A 182 14.19 3.67 11.51
CA ASN A 182 14.21 2.95 12.79
C ASN A 182 15.59 2.37 13.11
N ARG A 183 16.29 1.87 12.09
CA ARG A 183 17.65 1.37 12.24
C ARG A 183 18.60 2.48 12.69
N GLU A 184 18.56 3.64 12.04
CA GLU A 184 19.36 4.81 12.40
C GLU A 184 18.99 5.34 13.79
N TYR A 185 17.71 5.33 14.16
CA TYR A 185 17.25 5.70 15.50
C TYR A 185 17.82 4.79 16.59
N VAL A 186 17.73 3.47 16.42
CA VAL A 186 18.27 2.49 17.37
C VAL A 186 19.80 2.55 17.43
N ASP A 187 20.47 2.68 16.29
CA ASP A 187 21.93 2.79 16.25
C ASP A 187 22.41 4.04 16.99
N LYS A 188 21.76 5.20 16.76
CA LYS A 188 22.06 6.47 17.44
C LYS A 188 21.86 6.37 18.96
N LEU A 189 20.72 5.85 19.43
CA LEU A 189 20.44 5.78 20.87
C LEU A 189 21.28 4.74 21.60
N SER A 190 21.61 3.63 20.94
CA SER A 190 22.43 2.58 21.54
C SER A 190 23.94 2.87 21.45
N GLY A 191 24.35 3.93 20.75
CA GLY A 191 25.75 4.19 20.43
C GLY A 191 26.36 3.05 19.61
N GLY A 192 25.60 2.53 18.66
CA GLY A 192 25.99 1.43 17.78
C GLY A 192 26.03 0.04 18.43
N LYS A 193 25.50 -0.13 19.65
CA LYS A 193 25.57 -1.39 20.40
C LYS A 193 24.41 -2.35 20.10
N ILE A 194 23.26 -1.84 19.69
CA ILE A 194 22.06 -2.64 19.43
C ILE A 194 21.74 -2.57 17.93
N ALA A 195 21.48 -3.73 17.32
CA ALA A 195 20.97 -3.82 15.95
C ALA A 195 19.44 -3.74 15.91
N TYR A 196 18.90 -3.23 14.81
CA TYR A 196 17.47 -3.25 14.51
C TYR A 196 17.23 -3.96 13.17
N LEU A 197 16.43 -5.01 13.23
CA LEU A 197 16.00 -5.83 12.11
C LEU A 197 14.48 -5.81 12.09
N HIS A 198 13.89 -5.84 10.91
CA HIS A 198 12.45 -5.91 10.75
C HIS A 198 12.06 -7.00 9.76
N ILE A 199 11.17 -7.91 10.18
CA ILE A 199 10.70 -9.02 9.36
C ILE A 199 9.32 -8.65 8.80
N ARG A 200 9.28 -8.27 7.52
CA ARG A 200 8.06 -7.81 6.85
C ARG A 200 6.94 -8.85 6.81
N SER A 201 7.30 -10.11 6.65
CA SER A 201 6.38 -11.21 6.39
C SER A 201 7.07 -12.56 6.59
N MET A 202 6.32 -13.62 6.84
CA MET A 202 6.86 -14.97 7.02
C MET A 202 6.98 -15.71 5.68
N ASN A 203 7.82 -15.20 4.78
CA ASN A 203 8.07 -15.81 3.47
C ASN A 203 9.57 -15.91 3.15
N GLN A 204 9.90 -16.60 2.06
CA GLN A 204 11.28 -16.91 1.69
C GLN A 204 12.16 -15.66 1.49
N THR A 205 11.61 -14.61 0.87
CA THR A 205 12.35 -13.35 0.64
C THR A 205 12.71 -12.66 1.95
N SER A 206 11.77 -12.65 2.91
CA SER A 206 11.99 -12.05 4.22
C SER A 206 12.97 -12.89 5.05
N LEU A 207 12.93 -14.22 4.94
CA LEU A 207 13.88 -15.12 5.58
C LEU A 207 15.31 -14.83 5.12
N ARG A 208 15.56 -14.77 3.81
CA ARG A 208 16.91 -14.48 3.27
C ARG A 208 17.46 -13.15 3.77
N ARG A 209 16.63 -12.10 3.74
CA ARG A 209 17.02 -10.78 4.28
C ARG A 209 17.35 -10.88 5.76
N PHE A 210 16.55 -11.60 6.55
CA PHE A 210 16.79 -11.77 7.98
C PHE A 210 18.09 -12.53 8.26
N GLU A 211 18.37 -13.62 7.52
CA GLU A 211 19.62 -14.38 7.59
C GLU A 211 20.83 -13.48 7.30
N ASP A 212 20.78 -12.70 6.22
CA ASP A 212 21.83 -11.73 5.91
C ASP A 212 21.97 -10.70 7.04
N GLU A 213 20.88 -10.04 7.45
CA GLU A 213 20.94 -8.97 8.44
C GLU A 213 21.40 -9.44 9.83
N ILE A 214 21.03 -10.65 10.26
CA ILE A 214 21.46 -11.18 11.57
C ILE A 214 22.96 -11.50 11.56
N ASP A 215 23.47 -12.06 10.46
CA ASP A 215 24.89 -12.38 10.30
C ASP A 215 25.75 -11.10 10.28
N HIS A 216 25.33 -10.10 9.51
CA HIS A 216 26.01 -8.80 9.46
C HIS A 216 26.04 -8.08 10.83
N ASN A 217 25.06 -8.34 11.69
CA ASN A 217 24.93 -7.71 13.01
C ASN A 217 25.37 -8.61 14.17
N SER A 218 25.96 -9.78 13.90
CA SER A 218 26.36 -10.78 14.90
C SER A 218 27.28 -10.28 16.02
N ARG A 219 28.02 -9.19 15.79
CA ARG A 219 28.94 -8.58 16.78
C ARG A 219 28.29 -7.51 17.67
N LYS A 220 27.03 -7.15 17.41
CA LYS A 220 26.30 -6.16 18.22
C LYS A 220 25.98 -6.79 19.58
N LYS A 221 25.87 -5.96 20.63
CA LYS A 221 25.61 -6.42 22.00
C LYS A 221 24.16 -6.88 22.23
N GLY A 222 23.26 -6.53 21.32
CA GLY A 222 21.86 -6.94 21.35
C GLY A 222 21.19 -6.69 20.00
N VAL A 223 20.01 -7.28 19.81
CA VAL A 223 19.22 -7.15 18.59
C VAL A 223 17.75 -6.92 18.94
N ILE A 224 17.13 -5.97 18.25
CA ILE A 224 15.67 -5.78 18.23
C ILE A 224 15.18 -6.41 16.93
N ILE A 225 14.32 -7.42 17.04
CA ILE A 225 13.64 -8.05 15.91
C ILE A 225 12.18 -7.59 15.97
N ASP A 226 11.82 -6.69 15.06
CA ASP A 226 10.47 -6.15 14.95
C ASP A 226 9.66 -6.92 13.89
N ILE A 227 8.46 -7.35 14.26
CA ILE A 227 7.53 -8.15 13.44
C ILE A 227 6.15 -7.48 13.31
N ARG A 228 6.04 -6.20 13.68
CA ARG A 228 4.78 -5.43 13.69
C ARG A 228 4.29 -5.05 12.29
#